data_AF-A0A2T4G088-F1
#
_entry.id   AF-A0A2T4G088-F1
#
_cell.length_a   1.000
_cell.length_b   1.000
_cell.length_c   1.000
_cell.angle_alpha   90.00
_cell.angle_beta   90.00
_cell.angle_gamma   90.00
#
_symmetry.space_group_name_H-M   'P 1'
#
loop_
_entity.id
_entity.type
_entity.pdbx_description
1 polymer ?
#
loop_
_entity_poly.entity_id
_entity_poly.type
_entity_poly.pdbx_seq_one_letter_code
_entity_poly.pdbx_strand_id
1 'polypeptide(L)'
;MLEQNQKIVLTGKEALDALKEIEYILISLHKMGSFYAEKPGALEEYRKATTDFIDDCAVTQRLSKVRTIISQHFDDSLGDDELDDIERHFSDLKFWKPDQPLNKKTPETEVPEVSKGTIQQVTCKRNELLMVFTNQQDELLLITFHNPVAFKGISAIGTETDGLFKEGDPTLLEDAKCITPLQNTETYCFKATTSREIIFIVTSEGYSVEKI
;
A
#
# COMPACT_ATOMS: atom_id res chain seq x y z
N MET A 1 -11.87 27.13 -13.98
CA MET A 1 -10.54 27.04 -14.61
C MET A 1 -9.90 28.40 -14.66
N LEU A 2 -8.77 28.54 -13.98
CA LEU A 2 -7.88 29.69 -14.08
C LEU A 2 -7.42 29.87 -15.53
N GLU A 3 -7.24 31.10 -15.97
CA GLU A 3 -6.89 31.41 -17.36
C GLU A 3 -5.60 30.70 -17.81
N GLN A 4 -4.58 30.67 -16.94
CA GLN A 4 -3.32 29.97 -17.19
C GLN A 4 -3.47 28.45 -17.30
N ASN A 5 -4.45 27.85 -16.62
CA ASN A 5 -4.71 26.41 -16.69
C ASN A 5 -5.43 26.00 -17.98
N GLN A 6 -5.99 26.96 -18.75
CA GLN A 6 -6.59 26.66 -20.06
C GLN A 6 -5.56 26.15 -21.07
N LYS A 7 -4.27 26.45 -20.86
CA LYS A 7 -3.17 25.97 -21.69
C LYS A 7 -1.95 25.65 -20.86
N ILE A 8 -1.70 24.36 -20.67
CA ILE A 8 -0.44 23.87 -20.12
C ILE A 8 0.60 23.65 -21.23
N VAL A 9 1.89 23.70 -20.86
CA VAL A 9 3.01 23.45 -21.78
C VAL A 9 3.90 22.35 -21.23
N LEU A 10 3.98 21.25 -21.98
CA LEU A 10 4.91 20.16 -21.71
C LEU A 10 6.14 20.30 -22.61
N THR A 11 7.34 20.07 -22.06
CA THR A 11 8.52 19.87 -22.89
C THR A 11 8.39 18.57 -23.69
N GLY A 12 9.08 18.49 -24.84
CA GLY A 12 9.09 17.25 -25.62
C GLY A 12 9.60 16.05 -24.82
N LYS A 13 10.53 16.26 -23.88
CA LYS A 13 11.02 15.21 -22.99
C LYS A 13 9.94 14.72 -22.03
N GLU A 14 9.22 15.63 -21.36
CA GLU A 14 8.12 15.27 -20.45
C GLU A 14 7.02 14.50 -21.19
N ALA A 15 6.65 14.96 -22.39
CA ALA A 15 5.69 14.26 -23.24
C ALA A 15 6.15 12.84 -23.60
N LEU A 16 7.42 12.68 -24.00
CA LEU A 16 8.00 11.37 -24.33
C LEU A 16 8.10 10.46 -23.09
N ASP A 17 8.46 11.01 -21.94
CA ASP A 17 8.55 10.25 -20.69
C ASP A 17 7.16 9.75 -20.24
N ALA A 18 6.11 10.56 -20.39
CA ALA A 18 4.74 10.13 -20.14
C ALA A 18 4.27 9.07 -21.15
N LEU A 19 4.49 9.31 -22.45
CA LEU A 19 4.12 8.36 -23.51
C LEU A 19 4.81 7.02 -23.34
N LYS A 20 6.08 6.99 -22.95
CA LYS A 20 6.82 5.75 -22.70
C LYS A 20 6.13 4.86 -21.67
N GLU A 21 5.63 5.44 -20.58
CA GLU A 21 4.93 4.68 -19.54
C GLU A 21 3.57 4.18 -20.05
N ILE A 22 2.83 5.02 -20.79
CA ILE A 22 1.53 4.66 -21.40
C ILE A 22 1.70 3.51 -22.40
N GLU A 23 2.66 3.62 -23.32
CA GLU A 23 2.93 2.62 -24.37
C GLU A 23 3.34 1.28 -23.77
N TYR A 24 4.16 1.30 -22.71
CA TYR A 24 4.52 0.07 -22.00
C TYR A 24 3.28 -0.67 -21.49
N ILE A 25 2.32 0.05 -20.89
CA ILE A 25 1.09 -0.54 -20.37
C ILE A 25 0.20 -1.03 -21.52
N LEU A 26 -0.09 -0.18 -22.50
CA LEU A 26 -1.02 -0.49 -23.60
C LEU A 26 -0.53 -1.66 -24.47
N ILE A 27 0.74 -1.64 -24.88
CA ILE A 27 1.31 -2.71 -25.73
C ILE A 27 1.35 -4.03 -24.97
N SER A 28 1.71 -4.00 -23.68
CA SER A 28 1.77 -5.23 -22.86
C SER A 28 0.38 -5.84 -22.68
N LEU A 29 -0.61 -5.03 -22.28
CA LEU A 29 -2.00 -5.48 -22.13
C LEU A 29 -2.58 -5.99 -23.45
N HIS A 30 -2.28 -5.33 -24.58
CA HIS A 30 -2.70 -5.79 -25.90
C HIS A 30 -2.10 -7.16 -26.24
N LYS A 31 -0.80 -7.37 -26.01
CA LYS A 31 -0.13 -8.66 -26.25
C LYS A 31 -0.71 -9.77 -25.38
N MET A 32 -0.99 -9.48 -24.10
CA MET A 32 -1.62 -10.43 -23.19
C MET A 32 -3.02 -10.80 -23.68
N GLY A 33 -3.85 -9.80 -24.03
CA GLY A 33 -5.17 -10.02 -24.59
C GLY A 33 -5.14 -10.88 -25.84
N SER A 34 -4.24 -10.58 -26.79
CA SER A 34 -4.06 -11.36 -28.01
C SER A 34 -3.63 -12.80 -27.74
N PHE A 35 -2.67 -13.02 -26.83
CA PHE A 35 -2.21 -14.36 -26.46
C PHE A 35 -3.33 -15.23 -25.85
N TYR A 36 -4.09 -14.68 -24.90
CA TYR A 36 -5.14 -15.44 -24.22
C TYR A 36 -6.43 -15.58 -25.04
N ALA A 37 -6.69 -14.69 -26.00
CA ALA A 37 -7.83 -14.83 -26.93
C ALA A 37 -7.75 -16.12 -27.76
N GLU A 38 -6.54 -16.60 -28.05
CA GLU A 38 -6.30 -17.83 -28.80
C GLU A 38 -6.35 -19.10 -27.91
N LYS A 39 -6.62 -18.96 -26.61
CA LYS A 39 -6.62 -20.07 -25.64
C LYS A 39 -8.01 -20.29 -25.01
N PRO A 40 -8.85 -21.16 -25.60
CA PRO A 40 -10.17 -21.49 -25.04
C PRO A 40 -10.07 -22.02 -23.60
N GLY A 41 -10.94 -21.53 -22.72
CA GLY A 41 -11.01 -21.97 -21.32
C GLY A 41 -9.99 -21.34 -20.37
N ALA A 42 -9.13 -20.44 -20.83
CA ALA A 42 -8.07 -19.83 -20.01
C ALA A 42 -8.46 -18.50 -19.34
N LEU A 43 -9.74 -18.26 -19.07
CA LEU A 43 -10.22 -16.98 -18.52
C LEU A 43 -9.57 -16.65 -17.17
N GLU A 44 -9.47 -17.62 -16.26
CA GLU A 44 -8.85 -17.40 -14.94
C GLU A 44 -7.34 -17.18 -15.03
N GLU A 45 -6.65 -17.85 -15.96
CA GLU A 45 -5.24 -17.60 -16.23
C GLU A 45 -5.02 -16.18 -16.78
N TYR A 46 -5.88 -15.74 -17.69
CA TYR A 46 -5.83 -14.37 -18.23
C TYR A 46 -6.04 -13.31 -17.13
N ARG A 47 -7.05 -13.52 -16.27
CA ARG A 47 -7.32 -12.62 -15.13
C ARG A 47 -6.13 -12.56 -14.19
N LYS A 48 -5.61 -13.71 -13.78
CA LYS A 48 -4.44 -13.79 -12.91
C LYS A 48 -3.23 -13.10 -13.55
N ALA A 49 -2.91 -13.43 -14.80
CA ALA A 49 -1.77 -12.83 -15.49
C ALA A 49 -1.91 -11.30 -15.61
N THR A 50 -3.12 -10.79 -15.81
CA THR A 50 -3.40 -9.36 -15.88
C THR A 50 -3.22 -8.69 -14.52
N THR A 51 -3.69 -9.31 -13.44
CA THR A 51 -3.45 -8.83 -12.06
C THR A 51 -1.96 -8.86 -11.72
N ASP A 52 -1.28 -9.98 -11.96
CA ASP A 52 0.17 -10.11 -11.76
C ASP A 52 0.93 -9.03 -12.54
N PHE A 53 0.56 -8.76 -13.80
CA PHE A 53 1.17 -7.69 -14.59
C PHE A 53 0.94 -6.30 -13.96
N ILE A 54 -0.27 -6.01 -13.47
CA ILE A 54 -0.57 -4.72 -12.83
C ILE A 54 0.32 -4.51 -11.60
N ASP A 55 0.45 -5.55 -10.77
CA ASP A 55 1.18 -5.50 -9.51
C ASP A 55 2.71 -5.56 -9.72
N ASP A 56 3.20 -6.60 -10.40
CA ASP A 56 4.63 -6.88 -10.58
C ASP A 56 5.33 -5.87 -11.51
N CYS A 57 4.60 -5.32 -12.49
CA CYS A 57 5.15 -4.32 -13.40
C CYS A 57 4.86 -2.87 -12.97
N ALA A 58 4.34 -2.69 -11.74
CA ALA A 58 4.10 -1.40 -11.10
C ALA A 58 3.23 -0.45 -11.95
N VAL A 59 2.16 -0.97 -12.56
CA VAL A 59 1.31 -0.21 -13.50
C VAL A 59 0.69 1.02 -12.82
N THR A 60 0.30 0.91 -11.55
CA THR A 60 -0.27 2.03 -10.79
C THR A 60 0.75 3.14 -10.56
N GLN A 61 2.01 2.80 -10.26
CA GLN A 61 3.10 3.77 -10.10
C GLN A 61 3.46 4.42 -11.44
N ARG A 62 3.43 3.68 -12.54
CA ARG A 62 3.62 4.22 -13.89
C ARG A 62 2.55 5.24 -14.25
N LEU A 63 1.28 4.93 -14.01
CA LEU A 63 0.17 5.86 -14.20
C LEU A 63 0.27 7.07 -13.27
N SER A 64 0.71 6.87 -12.02
CA SER A 64 0.97 7.97 -11.09
C SER A 64 2.07 8.90 -11.62
N LYS A 65 3.15 8.36 -12.20
CA LYS A 65 4.22 9.15 -12.82
C LYS A 65 3.69 9.98 -13.99
N VAL A 66 2.89 9.37 -14.88
CA VAL A 66 2.23 10.08 -15.98
C VAL A 66 1.36 11.22 -15.45
N ARG A 67 0.54 10.94 -14.41
CA ARG A 67 -0.28 11.95 -13.75
C ARG A 67 0.58 13.11 -13.25
N THR A 68 1.67 12.85 -12.52
CA THR A 68 2.57 13.89 -12.01
C THR A 68 3.15 14.75 -13.12
N ILE A 69 3.64 14.14 -14.21
CA ILE A 69 4.21 14.87 -15.36
C ILE A 69 3.19 15.84 -15.94
N ILE A 70 1.91 15.46 -16.02
CA ILE A 70 0.87 16.32 -16.58
C ILE A 70 0.41 17.36 -15.55
N SER A 71 0.12 16.94 -14.32
CA SER A 71 -0.50 17.77 -13.30
C SER A 71 0.41 18.87 -12.78
N GLN A 72 1.74 18.68 -12.79
CA GLN A 72 2.70 19.68 -12.32
C GLN A 72 2.67 21.01 -13.12
N HIS A 73 2.04 21.02 -14.30
CA HIS A 73 1.91 22.22 -15.13
C HIS A 73 0.58 22.99 -14.90
N PHE A 74 -0.28 22.48 -14.03
CA PHE A 74 -1.45 23.22 -13.56
C PHE A 74 -1.06 24.03 -12.33
N ASP A 75 -1.63 25.24 -12.22
CA ASP A 75 -1.72 25.97 -10.97
C ASP A 75 -2.79 25.30 -10.09
N ASP A 76 -2.38 24.91 -8.88
CA ASP A 76 -3.17 24.20 -7.87
C ASP A 76 -3.77 25.13 -6.81
N SER A 77 -3.78 26.44 -7.05
CA SER A 77 -4.45 27.42 -6.19
C SER A 77 -5.94 27.11 -6.08
N LEU A 78 -6.42 27.02 -4.84
CA LEU A 78 -7.82 26.74 -4.55
C LEU A 78 -8.71 27.94 -4.90
N GLY A 79 -9.90 27.65 -5.43
CA GLY A 79 -10.96 28.63 -5.61
C GLY A 79 -11.80 28.84 -4.34
N ASP A 80 -12.85 29.66 -4.43
CA ASP A 80 -13.78 29.94 -3.34
C ASP A 80 -14.54 28.69 -2.83
N ASP A 81 -14.56 27.61 -3.63
CA ASP A 81 -15.14 26.31 -3.31
C ASP A 81 -14.14 25.34 -2.64
N GLU A 82 -12.94 25.82 -2.29
CA GLU A 82 -11.84 25.04 -1.71
C GLU A 82 -11.36 23.89 -2.64
N LEU A 83 -11.60 24.01 -3.94
CA LEU A 83 -11.19 23.03 -4.95
C LEU A 83 -10.25 23.66 -5.99
N ASP A 84 -9.22 22.92 -6.38
CA ASP A 84 -8.42 23.27 -7.55
C ASP A 84 -9.16 22.93 -8.87
N ASP A 85 -8.57 23.31 -10.00
CA ASP A 85 -9.18 23.05 -11.31
C ASP A 85 -9.24 21.56 -11.70
N ILE A 86 -8.26 20.77 -11.28
CA ILE A 86 -8.19 19.32 -11.53
C ILE A 86 -9.28 18.61 -10.71
N GLU A 87 -9.37 18.90 -9.42
CA GLU A 87 -10.38 18.38 -8.50
C GLU A 87 -11.79 18.73 -8.97
N ARG A 88 -12.00 20.00 -9.34
CA ARG A 88 -13.30 20.45 -9.87
C ARG A 88 -13.66 19.71 -11.16
N HIS A 89 -12.69 19.49 -12.05
CA HIS A 89 -12.90 18.76 -13.30
C HIS A 89 -13.18 17.27 -13.10
N PHE A 90 -12.66 16.67 -12.03
CA PHE A 90 -12.85 15.25 -11.71
C PHE A 90 -13.98 14.97 -10.72
N SER A 91 -14.73 15.99 -10.31
CA SER A 91 -15.77 15.90 -9.28
C SER A 91 -16.91 14.91 -9.60
N ASP A 92 -17.14 14.61 -10.87
CA ASP A 92 -18.15 13.66 -11.33
C ASP A 92 -17.61 12.23 -11.57
N LEU A 93 -16.30 12.02 -11.43
CA LEU A 93 -15.69 10.70 -11.58
C LEU A 93 -16.13 9.76 -10.45
N LYS A 94 -16.77 8.67 -10.82
CA LYS A 94 -17.16 7.61 -9.89
C LYS A 94 -16.02 6.62 -9.73
N PHE A 95 -15.32 6.71 -8.60
CA PHE A 95 -14.30 5.74 -8.25
C PHE A 95 -14.91 4.39 -7.86
N TRP A 96 -14.18 3.32 -8.16
CA TRP A 96 -14.52 2.00 -7.64
C TRP A 96 -14.51 2.04 -6.11
N LYS A 97 -15.53 1.43 -5.52
CA LYS A 97 -15.65 1.21 -4.08
C LYS A 97 -16.13 -0.23 -3.88
N PRO A 98 -15.76 -0.89 -2.79
CA PRO A 98 -16.30 -2.21 -2.50
C PRO A 98 -17.82 -2.11 -2.32
N ASP A 99 -18.54 -3.14 -2.78
CA ASP A 99 -20.01 -3.20 -2.69
C ASP A 99 -20.50 -3.24 -1.23
N GLN A 100 -19.64 -3.73 -0.33
CA GLN A 100 -19.85 -3.71 1.10
C GLN A 100 -18.71 -2.94 1.76
N PRO A 101 -18.99 -1.97 2.65
CA PRO A 101 -17.95 -1.42 3.50
C PRO A 101 -17.34 -2.57 4.31
N LEU A 102 -16.03 -2.52 4.53
CA LEU A 102 -15.38 -3.43 5.48
C LEU A 102 -16.19 -3.39 6.78
N ASN A 103 -16.74 -4.53 7.18
CA ASN A 103 -17.39 -4.67 8.49
C ASN A 103 -16.30 -4.34 9.53
N LYS A 104 -16.24 -3.09 9.98
CA LYS A 104 -15.51 -2.74 11.18
C LYS A 104 -16.23 -3.47 12.31
N LYS A 105 -15.73 -4.64 12.68
CA LYS A 105 -16.15 -5.23 13.95
C LYS A 105 -15.76 -4.21 15.01
N THR A 106 -16.72 -3.80 15.83
CA THR A 106 -16.41 -3.13 17.08
C THR A 106 -15.38 -4.02 17.79
N PRO A 107 -14.25 -3.49 18.29
CA PRO A 107 -13.26 -4.31 18.98
C PRO A 107 -13.99 -5.10 20.07
N GLU A 108 -13.97 -6.43 19.96
CA GLU A 108 -14.33 -7.26 21.10
C GLU A 108 -13.39 -6.87 22.24
N THR A 109 -13.93 -6.74 23.44
CA THR A 109 -13.26 -6.17 24.62
C THR A 109 -12.01 -6.95 25.06
N GLU A 110 -11.72 -8.08 24.43
CA GLU A 110 -10.51 -8.87 24.58
C GLU A 110 -9.65 -8.71 23.32
N VAL A 111 -8.53 -7.99 23.45
CA VAL A 111 -7.51 -7.93 22.38
C VAL A 111 -6.97 -9.35 22.19
N PRO A 112 -7.16 -9.99 21.01
CA PRO A 112 -6.60 -11.31 20.76
C PRO A 112 -5.08 -11.28 20.96
N GLU A 113 -4.55 -12.18 21.78
CA GLU A 113 -3.11 -12.29 21.99
C GLU A 113 -2.43 -12.73 20.69
N VAL A 114 -1.53 -11.89 20.16
CA VAL A 114 -0.74 -12.23 18.97
C VAL A 114 0.42 -13.12 19.41
N SER A 115 0.12 -14.41 19.54
CA SER A 115 1.07 -15.47 19.84
C SER A 115 1.67 -16.05 18.55
N LYS A 116 2.20 -17.27 18.60
CA LYS A 116 2.88 -17.90 17.46
C LYS A 116 1.98 -17.99 16.21
N GLY A 117 2.55 -17.73 15.04
CA GLY A 117 1.81 -17.72 13.77
C GLY A 117 2.61 -17.16 12.60
N THR A 118 1.94 -16.87 11.49
CA THR A 118 2.59 -16.47 10.23
C THR A 118 2.08 -15.12 9.75
N ILE A 119 2.99 -14.24 9.36
CA ILE A 119 2.65 -12.99 8.68
C ILE A 119 2.26 -13.31 7.23
N GLN A 120 1.01 -13.08 6.85
CA GLN A 120 0.50 -13.37 5.51
C GLN A 120 0.64 -12.18 4.56
N GLN A 121 0.42 -10.98 5.07
CA GLN A 121 0.39 -9.77 4.26
C GLN A 121 0.72 -8.56 5.13
N VAL A 122 1.39 -7.57 4.53
CA VAL A 122 1.60 -6.25 5.12
C VAL A 122 1.17 -5.20 4.11
N THR A 123 0.27 -4.30 4.50
CA THR A 123 -0.26 -3.22 3.66
C THR A 123 -0.11 -1.90 4.38
N CYS A 124 0.39 -0.87 3.70
CA CYS A 124 0.49 0.47 4.26
C CYS A 124 -0.63 1.35 3.68
N LYS A 125 -1.42 1.99 4.55
CA LYS A 125 -2.38 3.05 4.20
C LYS A 125 -1.99 4.34 4.94
N ARG A 126 -2.64 5.46 4.61
CA ARG A 126 -2.35 6.74 5.27
C ARG A 126 -2.49 6.59 6.79
N ASN A 127 -1.40 6.85 7.52
CA ASN A 127 -1.29 6.78 8.98
C ASN A 127 -1.50 5.39 9.61
N GLU A 128 -1.52 4.31 8.84
CA GLU A 128 -1.74 2.97 9.41
C GLU A 128 -0.99 1.90 8.62
N LEU A 129 -0.38 0.95 9.34
CA LEU A 129 0.22 -0.25 8.77
C LEU A 129 -0.65 -1.44 9.16
N LEU A 130 -1.27 -2.09 8.17
CA LEU A 130 -2.08 -3.28 8.38
C LEU A 130 -1.23 -4.53 8.16
N MET A 131 -1.37 -5.50 9.03
CA MET A 131 -0.75 -6.82 8.91
C MET A 131 -1.82 -7.91 9.04
N VAL A 132 -1.92 -8.77 8.04
CA VAL A 132 -2.72 -10.00 8.13
C VAL A 132 -1.84 -11.09 8.70
N PHE A 133 -2.28 -11.71 9.78
CA PHE A 133 -1.54 -12.70 10.56
C PHE A 133 -2.41 -13.95 10.75
N THR A 134 -1.85 -15.13 10.54
CA THR A 134 -2.51 -16.41 10.84
C THR A 134 -1.97 -16.97 12.16
N ASN A 135 -2.83 -17.20 13.15
CA ASN A 135 -2.40 -17.80 14.43
C ASN A 135 -2.25 -19.34 14.32
N GLN A 136 -1.85 -20.01 15.41
CA GLN A 136 -1.69 -21.47 15.44
C GLN A 136 -3.01 -22.25 15.23
N GLN A 137 -4.15 -21.61 15.47
CA GLN A 137 -5.48 -22.16 15.28
C GLN A 137 -6.00 -21.93 13.84
N ASP A 138 -5.13 -21.45 12.94
CA ASP A 138 -5.45 -21.11 11.54
C ASP A 138 -6.48 -19.98 11.39
N GLU A 139 -6.62 -19.13 12.42
CA GLU A 139 -7.49 -17.97 12.40
C GLU A 139 -6.75 -16.75 11.87
N LEU A 140 -7.43 -15.96 11.03
CA LEU A 140 -6.90 -14.72 10.49
C LEU A 140 -7.14 -13.55 11.46
N LEU A 141 -6.06 -12.87 11.79
CA LEU A 141 -6.04 -11.66 12.60
C LEU A 141 -5.56 -10.49 11.73
N LEU A 142 -6.24 -9.35 11.83
CA LEU A 142 -5.77 -8.08 11.30
C LEU A 142 -5.15 -7.27 12.43
N ILE A 143 -3.85 -7.08 12.37
CA ILE A 143 -3.10 -6.22 13.28
C ILE A 143 -2.94 -4.85 12.59
N THR A 144 -3.52 -3.80 13.18
CA THR A 144 -3.41 -2.44 12.66
C THR A 144 -2.51 -1.61 13.57
N PHE A 145 -1.34 -1.22 13.08
CA PHE A 145 -0.45 -0.28 13.76
C PHE A 145 -0.85 1.15 13.41
N HIS A 146 -1.11 1.97 14.42
CA HIS A 146 -1.60 3.34 14.28
C HIS A 146 -0.44 4.34 14.30
N ASN A 147 -0.43 5.26 13.32
CA ASN A 147 0.60 6.27 13.13
C ASN A 147 2.03 5.69 13.14
N PRO A 148 2.34 4.72 12.25
CA PRO A 148 3.67 4.12 12.20
C PRO A 148 4.71 5.15 11.75
N VAL A 149 5.80 5.26 12.52
CA VAL A 149 6.95 6.13 12.23
C VAL A 149 7.96 5.43 11.32
N ALA A 150 8.17 4.13 11.54
CA ALA A 150 9.09 3.32 10.76
C ALA A 150 8.71 1.84 10.84
N PHE A 151 9.03 1.07 9.81
CA PHE A 151 8.99 -0.40 9.87
C PHE A 151 10.08 -1.02 8.97
N LYS A 152 10.52 -2.23 9.29
CA LYS A 152 11.52 -3.02 8.54
C LYS A 152 11.09 -4.49 8.55
N GLY A 153 11.46 -5.23 7.51
CA GLY A 153 11.29 -6.69 7.49
C GLY A 153 10.19 -7.23 6.58
N ILE A 154 9.90 -6.58 5.45
CA ILE A 154 8.90 -7.08 4.46
C ILE A 154 9.21 -8.53 4.02
N SER A 155 10.47 -8.97 4.08
CA SER A 155 10.90 -10.35 3.83
C SER A 155 10.40 -11.39 4.86
N ALA A 156 9.75 -10.96 5.95
CA ALA A 156 9.17 -11.85 6.96
C ALA A 156 7.84 -12.49 6.53
N ILE A 157 7.23 -12.04 5.43
CA ILE A 157 5.98 -12.60 4.92
C ILE A 157 6.19 -14.10 4.62
N GLY A 158 5.31 -14.94 5.15
CA GLY A 158 5.37 -16.40 5.03
C GLY A 158 6.30 -17.09 6.04
N THR A 159 6.95 -16.36 6.95
CA THR A 159 7.80 -16.93 8.01
C THR A 159 7.02 -17.15 9.31
N GLU A 160 7.18 -18.31 9.94
CA GLU A 160 6.65 -18.55 11.29
C GLU A 160 7.34 -17.68 12.33
N THR A 161 6.54 -17.05 13.18
CA THR A 161 6.99 -16.09 14.20
C THR A 161 6.48 -16.50 15.58
N ASP A 162 7.19 -16.13 16.65
CA ASP A 162 6.77 -16.36 18.03
C ASP A 162 5.67 -15.39 18.51
N GLY A 163 5.16 -14.53 17.62
CA GLY A 163 4.16 -13.52 17.92
C GLY A 163 4.73 -12.11 18.07
N LEU A 164 3.91 -11.20 18.58
CA LEU A 164 4.21 -9.78 18.72
C LEU A 164 4.81 -9.49 20.10
N PHE A 165 5.99 -8.89 20.13
CA PHE A 165 6.67 -8.49 21.36
C PHE A 165 6.90 -6.99 21.38
N LYS A 166 6.75 -6.37 22.55
CA LYS A 166 7.20 -5.00 22.78
C LYS A 166 8.69 -5.03 23.08
N GLU A 167 9.49 -4.32 22.29
CA GLU A 167 10.94 -4.27 22.48
C GLU A 167 11.30 -3.18 23.50
N GLY A 168 12.05 -3.56 24.53
CA GLY A 168 12.43 -2.67 25.64
C GLY A 168 13.78 -1.98 25.45
N ASP A 169 14.57 -2.39 24.46
CA ASP A 169 15.91 -1.89 24.22
C ASP A 169 15.99 -1.07 22.91
N PRO A 170 16.13 0.26 22.98
CA PRO A 170 16.18 1.14 21.81
C PRO A 170 17.48 0.99 20.99
N THR A 171 18.45 0.20 21.45
CA THR A 171 19.77 0.05 20.80
C THR A 171 19.76 -0.74 19.49
N LEU A 172 18.68 -1.47 19.17
CA LEU A 172 18.54 -2.21 17.89
C LEU A 172 18.18 -1.30 16.70
N LEU A 173 18.03 0.00 16.92
CA LEU A 173 17.71 1.04 15.92
C LEU A 173 18.94 1.77 15.38
N GLU A 174 20.14 1.15 15.34
CA GLU A 174 21.34 1.84 14.82
C GLU A 174 21.19 2.33 13.37
N ASP A 175 20.31 1.70 12.59
CA ASP A 175 19.97 2.10 11.21
C ASP A 175 18.94 3.25 11.12
N ALA A 176 18.26 3.60 12.22
CA ALA A 176 17.19 4.61 12.25
C ALA A 176 17.65 5.97 12.82
N LYS A 177 18.91 6.37 12.52
CA LYS A 177 19.51 7.64 12.99
C LYS A 177 18.87 8.92 12.42
N CYS A 178 17.84 8.81 11.59
CA CYS A 178 17.06 9.95 11.12
C CYS A 178 15.64 9.83 11.67
N ILE A 179 15.39 10.30 12.88
CA ILE A 179 14.13 10.92 13.35
C ILE A 179 14.31 11.18 14.86
N THR A 180 14.09 12.42 15.28
CA THR A 180 13.96 12.80 16.69
C THR A 180 12.88 11.93 17.36
N PRO A 181 13.10 11.34 18.54
CA PRO A 181 12.10 10.48 19.17
C PRO A 181 10.81 11.26 19.38
N LEU A 182 9.76 10.86 18.66
CA LEU A 182 8.42 11.40 18.84
C LEU A 182 7.93 10.92 20.22
N GLN A 183 7.46 11.85 21.06
CA GLN A 183 6.85 11.47 22.34
C GLN A 183 5.63 10.56 22.05
N ASN A 184 5.53 9.42 22.74
CA ASN A 184 4.44 8.43 22.69
C ASN A 184 4.49 7.31 21.62
N THR A 185 5.65 6.98 21.05
CA THR A 185 5.78 5.81 20.17
C THR A 185 6.42 4.60 20.86
N GLU A 186 5.95 3.41 20.54
CA GLU A 186 6.49 2.13 21.00
C GLU A 186 7.00 1.30 19.82
N THR A 187 8.03 0.48 20.06
CA THR A 187 8.58 -0.43 19.07
C THR A 187 8.10 -1.85 19.33
N TYR A 188 7.48 -2.44 18.31
CA TYR A 188 6.98 -3.81 18.31
C TYR A 188 7.79 -4.65 17.33
N CYS A 189 8.06 -5.91 17.68
CA CYS A 189 8.85 -6.81 16.85
C CYS A 189 8.22 -8.21 16.77
N PHE A 190 8.47 -8.88 15.64
CA PHE A 190 8.24 -10.31 15.47
C PHE A 190 9.58 -11.02 15.37
N LYS A 191 9.70 -12.14 16.07
CA LYS A 191 10.89 -13.01 16.06
C LYS A 191 10.57 -14.30 15.33
N ALA A 192 11.47 -14.76 14.45
CA ALA A 192 11.32 -16.06 13.82
C ALA A 192 11.38 -17.17 14.88
N THR A 193 10.46 -18.14 14.82
CA THR A 193 10.44 -19.25 15.79
C THR A 193 11.74 -20.06 15.77
N THR A 194 12.33 -20.26 14.58
CA THR A 194 13.49 -21.13 14.42
C THR A 194 14.79 -20.48 14.89
N SER A 195 15.05 -19.23 14.50
CA SER A 195 16.32 -18.53 14.79
C SER A 195 16.25 -17.56 15.97
N ARG A 196 15.04 -17.24 16.45
CA ARG A 196 14.76 -16.14 17.40
C ARG A 196 15.25 -14.76 16.96
N GLU A 197 15.69 -14.63 15.71
CA GLU A 197 16.06 -13.36 15.11
C GLU A 197 14.83 -12.51 14.86
N ILE A 198 14.98 -11.20 14.98
CA ILE A 198 13.91 -10.26 14.66
C ILE A 198 13.76 -10.20 13.14
N ILE A 199 12.57 -10.56 12.67
CA ILE A 199 12.25 -10.61 11.24
C ILE A 199 11.37 -9.43 10.81
N PHE A 200 10.61 -8.83 11.73
CA PHE A 200 9.80 -7.66 11.46
C PHE A 200 9.84 -6.69 12.64
N ILE A 201 9.98 -5.40 12.37
CA ILE A 201 9.97 -4.32 13.38
C ILE A 201 9.05 -3.22 12.90
N VAL A 202 8.24 -2.67 13.81
CA VAL A 202 7.42 -1.48 13.58
C VAL A 202 7.46 -0.56 14.80
N THR A 203 7.70 0.72 14.57
CA THR A 203 7.58 1.77 15.59
C THR A 203 6.30 2.56 15.31
N SER A 204 5.38 2.61 16.27
CA SER A 204 4.04 3.21 16.11
C SER A 204 3.49 3.71 17.44
N GLU A 205 2.43 4.51 17.44
CA GLU A 205 1.78 4.99 18.67
C GLU A 205 1.05 3.86 19.44
N GLY A 206 0.67 2.80 18.73
CA GLY A 206 -0.08 1.68 19.28
C GLY A 206 -0.53 0.73 18.19
N TYR A 207 -1.16 -0.37 18.58
CA TYR A 207 -1.79 -1.30 17.65
C TYR A 207 -3.15 -1.78 18.16
N SER A 208 -3.98 -2.22 17.23
CA SER A 208 -5.23 -2.95 17.49
C SER A 208 -5.20 -4.29 16.76
N VAL A 209 -5.95 -5.27 17.27
CA VAL A 209 -6.04 -6.62 16.69
C VAL A 209 -7.51 -6.98 16.58
N GLU A 210 -7.93 -7.41 15.40
CA GLU A 210 -9.28 -7.93 15.18
C GLU A 210 -9.24 -9.27 14.42
N LYS A 211 -10.21 -10.15 14.68
CA LYS A 211 -10.36 -11.42 13.97
C LYS A 211 -11.21 -11.22 12.70
N ILE A 212 -10.66 -11.57 11.54
CA ILE A 212 -11.29 -11.38 10.22
C ILE A 212 -11.76 -12.70 9.59
#